data_AF-A0A527YB92-F1
#
_entry.id   AF-A0A527YB92-F1
#
_cell.length_a   1.000
_cell.length_b   1.000
_cell.length_c   1.000
_cell.angle_alpha   90.00
_cell.angle_beta   90.00
_cell.angle_gamma   90.00
#
_symmetry.space_group_name_H-M   'P 1'
#
loop_
_entity.id
_entity.type
_entity.pdbx_description
1 polymer ?
#
loop_
_entity_poly.entity_id
_entity_poly.type
_entity_poly.pdbx_seq_one_letter_code
_entity_poly.pdbx_strand_id
1 'polypeptide(L)' 'TRALRIGNGLDRTEIGPLVSEAARAKVMRLVEDAVRNGAKAITGGRIPPAHNVGWFYEPTILTGVTPDMAIVREEC' A
#
# COMPACT_ATOMS: atom_id res chain seq x y z
N THR A 1 2.14 -10.63 -10.04
CA THR A 1 1.96 -10.03 -8.70
C THR A 1 0.51 -10.04 -8.20
N ARG A 2 -0.51 -10.18 -9.07
CA ARG A 2 -1.94 -10.30 -8.73
C ARG A 2 -2.38 -11.54 -7.91
N ALA A 3 -1.44 -12.33 -7.37
CA ALA A 3 -1.70 -13.66 -6.80
C ALA A 3 -1.53 -13.75 -5.28
N LEU A 4 -1.20 -12.64 -4.59
CA LEU A 4 -1.04 -12.64 -3.14
C LEU A 4 -2.40 -12.76 -2.44
N ARG A 5 -2.52 -13.70 -1.52
CA ARG A 5 -3.70 -13.89 -0.66
C ARG A 5 -3.63 -12.90 0.49
N ILE A 6 -4.45 -11.85 0.39
CA ILE A 6 -4.67 -10.89 1.47
C ILE A 6 -5.73 -11.48 2.41
N GLY A 7 -5.57 -11.32 3.73
CA GLY A 7 -6.53 -11.91 4.67
C GLY A 7 -6.13 -11.82 6.14
N ASN A 8 -6.87 -12.54 6.99
CA ASN A 8 -6.57 -12.64 8.41
C ASN A 8 -5.29 -13.50 8.60
N GLY A 9 -4.40 -13.07 9.49
CA GLY A 9 -3.15 -13.78 9.79
C GLY A 9 -3.33 -15.17 10.41
N LEU A 10 -4.52 -15.52 10.88
CA LEU A 10 -4.85 -16.87 11.38
C LEU A 10 -5.20 -17.87 10.26
N ASP A 11 -5.45 -17.39 9.03
CA ASP A 11 -5.75 -18.21 7.87
C ASP A 11 -4.49 -18.47 7.01
N ARG A 12 -4.64 -19.13 5.84
CA ARG A 12 -3.56 -19.32 4.85
C ARG A 12 -3.25 -18.04 4.04
N THR A 13 -3.07 -16.95 4.76
CA THR A 13 -2.80 -15.59 4.29
C THR A 13 -1.32 -15.37 4.00
N GLU A 14 -1.02 -14.59 2.97
CA GLU A 14 0.34 -14.14 2.63
C GLU A 14 0.57 -12.69 3.05
N ILE A 15 -0.48 -11.85 3.01
CA ILE A 15 -0.41 -10.43 3.37
C ILE A 15 -1.51 -10.11 4.38
N GLY A 16 -1.12 -9.81 5.62
CA GLY A 16 -2.01 -9.35 6.68
C GLY A 16 -2.28 -7.84 6.63
N PRO A 17 -3.08 -7.32 7.58
CA PRO A 17 -3.29 -5.89 7.71
C PRO A 17 -2.04 -5.19 8.26
N LEU A 18 -1.99 -3.87 8.12
CA LEU A 18 -1.05 -3.03 8.85
C LEU A 18 -1.42 -3.00 10.34
N VAL A 19 -0.44 -2.64 11.18
CA VAL A 19 -0.58 -2.67 12.64
C VAL A 19 -1.65 -1.69 13.17
N SER A 20 -1.90 -0.58 12.47
CA SER A 20 -2.81 0.47 12.91
C SER A 20 -3.39 1.28 11.75
N GLU A 21 -4.45 2.03 12.04
CA GLU A 21 -5.02 3.01 11.13
C GLU A 21 -3.99 4.06 10.71
N ALA A 22 -3.20 4.56 11.68
CA ALA A 22 -2.18 5.56 11.44
C ALA A 22 -1.09 5.06 10.47
N ALA A 23 -0.66 3.80 10.62
CA ALA A 23 0.28 3.18 9.68
C ALA A 23 -0.33 3.10 8.27
N ARG A 24 -1.58 2.65 8.15
CA ARG A 24 -2.28 2.62 6.85
C ARG A 24 -2.42 4.02 6.23
N ALA A 25 -2.82 5.01 7.01
CA ALA A 25 -2.98 6.38 6.55
C ALA A 25 -1.65 6.97 6.06
N LYS A 26 -0.54 6.67 6.74
CA LYS A 26 0.81 7.09 6.32
C LYS A 26 1.19 6.49 4.96
N VAL A 27 1.01 5.19 4.78
CA VAL A 27 1.29 4.51 3.49
C VAL A 27 0.41 5.10 2.39
N MET A 28 -0.89 5.26 2.64
CA MET A 28 -1.83 5.87 1.69
C MET A 28 -1.36 7.27 1.27
N ARG A 29 -1.03 8.13 2.23
CA ARG A 29 -0.54 9.50 1.97
C ARG A 29 0.71 9.49 1.07
N LEU A 30 1.69 8.64 1.36
CA LEU A 30 2.94 8.58 0.59
C LEU A 30 2.71 8.08 -0.83
N VAL A 31 1.85 7.07 -1.01
CA VAL A 31 1.49 6.55 -2.33
C VAL A 31 0.71 7.60 -3.14
N GLU A 32 -0.27 8.26 -2.54
CA GLU A 32 -1.05 9.32 -3.18
C GLU A 32 -0.19 10.53 -3.58
N ASP A 33 0.73 10.94 -2.71
CA ASP A 33 1.69 12.00 -3.01
C ASP A 33 2.60 11.63 -4.19
N ALA A 34 3.16 10.42 -4.18
CA ALA A 34 4.00 9.95 -5.28
C ALA A 34 3.24 9.94 -6.62
N VAL A 35 2.00 9.45 -6.63
CA VAL A 35 1.15 9.44 -7.84
C VAL A 35 0.84 10.86 -8.31
N ARG A 36 0.55 11.78 -7.38
CA ARG A 36 0.33 13.20 -7.69
C ARG A 36 1.57 13.86 -8.29
N ASN A 37 2.75 13.44 -7.87
CA ASN A 37 4.04 13.92 -8.36
C ASN A 37 4.53 13.17 -9.63
N GLY A 38 3.68 12.34 -10.25
CA GLY A 38 3.95 11.74 -11.56
C GLY A 38 4.39 10.28 -11.53
N ALA A 39 4.50 9.66 -10.35
CA ALA A 39 4.69 8.21 -10.26
C ALA A 39 3.41 7.47 -10.71
N LYS A 40 3.56 6.18 -11.03
CA LYS A 40 2.45 5.32 -11.45
C LYS A 40 2.38 4.08 -10.58
N ALA A 41 1.21 3.81 -9.99
CA ALA A 41 0.93 2.52 -9.38
C ALA A 41 0.61 1.48 -10.47
N ILE A 42 1.57 0.59 -10.73
CA ILE A 42 1.37 -0.50 -11.71
C ILE A 42 0.58 -1.68 -11.13
N THR A 43 0.48 -1.76 -9.80
CA THR A 43 -0.39 -2.66 -9.06
C THR A 43 -0.64 -2.06 -7.67
N GLY A 44 -1.77 -2.41 -7.06
CA GLY A 44 -2.11 -1.97 -5.72
C GLY A 44 -2.51 -0.50 -5.64
N GLY A 45 -2.11 0.16 -4.56
CA GLY A 45 -2.30 1.59 -4.32
C GLY A 45 -3.63 1.96 -3.69
N ARG A 46 -4.33 0.99 -3.10
CA ARG A 46 -5.69 1.19 -2.54
C ARG A 46 -6.01 0.20 -1.43
N ILE A 47 -7.12 0.45 -0.75
CA ILE A 47 -7.71 -0.50 0.19
C ILE A 47 -8.37 -1.63 -0.60
N PRO A 48 -8.08 -2.92 -0.31
CA PRO A 48 -8.70 -4.04 -1.01
C PRO A 48 -10.22 -4.06 -0.75
N PRO A 49 -11.09 -4.10 -1.79
CA PRO A 49 -12.55 -4.06 -1.60
C PRO A 49 -13.09 -5.21 -0.74
N ALA A 50 -12.46 -6.38 -0.81
CA ALA A 50 -12.84 -7.57 -0.04
C ALA A 50 -12.39 -7.53 1.44
N HIS A 51 -11.53 -6.57 1.81
CA HIS A 51 -10.97 -6.43 3.16
C HIS A 51 -11.09 -4.99 3.65
N ASN A 52 -12.34 -4.49 3.67
CA ASN A 52 -12.66 -3.13 4.11
C ASN A 52 -12.76 -2.97 5.64
N VAL A 53 -12.70 -4.06 6.39
CA VAL A 53 -12.63 -4.08 7.87
C VAL A 53 -11.20 -4.43 8.29
N GLY A 54 -10.60 -3.62 9.17
CA GLY A 54 -9.19 -3.69 9.54
C GLY A 54 -8.31 -2.78 8.67
N TRP A 55 -7.00 -2.78 8.94
CA TRP A 55 -6.06 -1.82 8.35
C TRP A 55 -5.33 -2.38 7.13
N PHE A 56 -6.08 -2.98 6.20
CA PHE A 56 -5.52 -3.56 4.98
C PHE A 56 -5.16 -2.52 3.93
N TYR A 57 -4.10 -2.80 3.18
CA TYR A 57 -3.68 -2.04 2.02
C TYR A 57 -3.12 -2.99 0.96
N GLU A 58 -3.46 -2.81 -0.32
CA GLU A 58 -2.99 -3.69 -1.39
C GLU A 58 -1.45 -3.59 -1.53
N PRO A 59 -0.74 -4.71 -1.76
CA PRO A 59 0.67 -4.68 -2.14
C PRO A 59 0.87 -3.78 -3.37
N THR A 60 1.69 -2.75 -3.20
CA THR A 60 1.78 -1.64 -4.16
C THR A 60 3.16 -1.60 -4.80
N ILE A 61 3.21 -1.49 -6.12
CA ILE A 61 4.46 -1.20 -6.85
C ILE A 61 4.27 0.11 -7.59
N LEU A 62 5.18 1.04 -7.31
CA LEU A 62 5.26 2.33 -7.99
C LEU A 62 6.40 2.33 -9.02
N THR A 63 6.16 2.92 -10.17
CA THR A 63 7.18 3.20 -11.19
C THR A 63 7.22 4.69 -11.51
N GLY A 64 8.33 5.17 -12.07
CA GLY A 64 8.51 6.60 -12.32
C GLY A 64 8.70 7.44 -11.06
N VAL A 65 9.12 6.82 -9.95
CA VAL A 65 9.49 7.53 -8.72
C VAL A 65 10.83 8.26 -8.91
N THR A 66 10.95 9.45 -8.36
CA THR A 66 12.19 10.24 -8.36
C THR A 66 12.74 10.41 -6.93
N PRO A 67 14.05 10.68 -6.75
CA PRO A 67 14.64 10.85 -5.43
C PRO A 67 14.03 11.98 -4.58
N ASP A 68 13.36 12.95 -5.20
CA ASP A 68 12.72 14.07 -4.50
C ASP A 68 11.35 13.71 -3.90
N MET A 69 10.73 12.61 -4.34
CA MET A 69 9.42 12.19 -3.84
C MET A 69 9.50 11.70 -2.40
N ALA A 70 8.52 12.07 -1.58
CA ALA A 70 8.47 11.70 -0.17
C ALA A 70 8.57 10.18 0.05
N ILE A 71 7.94 9.37 -0.81
CA ILE A 71 7.96 7.90 -0.71
C ILE A 71 9.36 7.26 -0.86
N VAL A 72 10.33 7.99 -1.41
CA VAL A 72 11.73 7.54 -1.52
C VAL A 72 12.55 7.96 -0.29
N ARG A 73 12.12 9.01 0.40
CA ARG A 73 12.87 9.65 1.49
C ARG A 73 12.35 9.28 2.88
N GLU A 74 11.06 8.95 2.97
CA GLU A 74 10.38 8.51 4.19
C GLU A 74 10.22 6.99 4.18
N GLU A 75 10.57 6.32 5.28
CA GLU A 75 10.20 4.91 5.47
C GLU A 75 8.68 4.81 5.60
N CYS A 76 8.09 3.79 4.97
CA CYS A 76 6.65 3.51 5.05
C CYS A 76 6.29 2.89 6.40
#